data_AF-A0A7C7R098-F1
#
_entry.id   AF-A0A7C7R098-F1
#
_cell.length_a   1.000
_cell.length_b   1.000
_cell.length_c   1.000
_cell.angle_alpha   90.00
_cell.angle_beta   90.00
_cell.angle_gamma   90.00
#
_symmetry.space_group_name_H-M   'P 1'
#
loop_
_entity.id
_entity.type
_entity.pdbx_description
1 polymer ?
#
loop_
_entity_poly.entity_id
_entity_poly.type
_entity_poly.pdbx_seq_one_letter_code
_entity_poly.pdbx_strand_id
1 'polypeptide(L)'
;MEAFLVLIPVGAIALATAVAVWVFRPLDKAARRRRHVTQFTLADFFCLFLVLQLTLGFNHLVLPHDEPIIYALDAFGCLCLGALWWASVRSLSAAGVRRLWHRSLFLLVVVPLTLSAAVPGVLVAVCVVAAVITDAPSDPGFWWLAAADVPLAMAVWVLGLFTRYMLARADPAAAAPEPPPPAAQPPADHAPSNQPLSDGTTGETSAP
;
A
#
# COMPACT_ATOMS: atom_id res chain seq x y z
N MET A 1 -21.23 24.23 16.08
CA MET A 1 -19.99 23.69 16.69
C MET A 1 -19.94 22.17 16.59
N GLU A 2 -21.01 21.44 16.90
CA GLU A 2 -21.03 19.97 16.85
C GLU A 2 -20.81 19.35 15.46
N ALA A 3 -21.33 19.97 14.40
CA ALA A 3 -21.10 19.50 13.03
C ALA A 3 -19.60 19.51 12.64
N PHE A 4 -18.82 20.48 13.15
CA PHE A 4 -17.38 20.57 12.87
C PHE A 4 -16.60 19.47 13.60
N LEU A 5 -16.99 19.12 14.84
CA LEU A 5 -16.38 18.02 15.59
C LEU A 5 -16.49 16.66 14.89
N VAL A 6 -17.55 16.45 14.10
CA VAL A 6 -17.74 15.23 13.31
C VAL A 6 -17.09 15.34 11.93
N LEU A 7 -17.13 16.52 11.29
CA LEU A 7 -16.56 16.69 9.95
C LEU A 7 -15.03 16.53 9.93
N ILE A 8 -14.36 16.95 11.00
CA ILE A 8 -12.90 16.87 11.16
C ILE A 8 -12.38 15.42 11.08
N PRO A 9 -12.84 14.47 11.92
CA PRO A 9 -12.39 13.08 11.85
C PRO A 9 -12.87 12.38 10.56
N VAL A 10 -14.01 12.79 9.99
CA VAL A 10 -14.46 12.22 8.71
C VAL A 10 -13.57 12.69 7.56
N GLY A 11 -13.25 13.98 7.49
CA GLY A 11 -12.32 14.55 6.51
C GLY A 11 -10.92 13.99 6.67
N ALA A 12 -10.49 13.77 7.91
CA ALA A 12 -9.25 13.08 8.25
C ALA A 12 -9.15 11.70 7.63
N ILE A 13 -10.15 10.87 7.90
CA ILE A 13 -10.23 9.51 7.38
C ILE A 13 -10.32 9.53 5.85
N ALA A 14 -11.11 10.44 5.27
CA ALA A 14 -11.24 10.57 3.83
C ALA A 14 -9.92 10.98 3.14
N LEU A 15 -9.18 11.92 3.71
CA LEU A 15 -7.89 12.35 3.16
C LEU A 15 -6.82 11.26 3.33
N ALA A 16 -6.72 10.65 4.51
CA ALA A 16 -5.81 9.55 4.77
C ALA A 16 -6.08 8.36 3.82
N THR A 17 -7.35 8.02 3.60
CA THR A 17 -7.74 6.97 2.64
C THR A 17 -7.45 7.38 1.21
N ALA A 18 -7.67 8.64 0.81
CA ALA A 18 -7.33 9.12 -0.53
C ALA A 18 -5.81 9.06 -0.80
N VAL A 19 -4.98 9.48 0.17
CA VAL A 19 -3.51 9.39 0.08
C VAL A 19 -3.07 7.93 0.01
N ALA A 20 -3.59 7.08 0.89
CA ALA A 20 -3.31 5.65 0.86
C ALA A 20 -3.68 5.06 -0.51
N VAL A 21 -4.90 5.30 -1.00
CA VAL A 21 -5.34 4.85 -2.32
C VAL A 21 -4.42 5.38 -3.41
N TRP A 22 -3.98 6.63 -3.38
CA TRP A 22 -3.08 7.18 -4.39
C TRP A 22 -1.71 6.48 -4.41
N VAL A 23 -1.15 6.19 -3.23
CA VAL A 23 0.13 5.47 -3.07
C VAL A 23 -0.02 3.99 -3.48
N PHE A 24 -1.12 3.33 -3.11
CA PHE A 24 -1.35 1.91 -3.39
C PHE A 24 -1.95 1.61 -4.77
N ARG A 25 -2.62 2.55 -5.41
CA ARG A 25 -3.24 2.34 -6.75
C ARG A 25 -2.28 1.75 -7.79
N PRO A 26 -1.02 2.21 -7.95
CA PRO A 26 -0.10 1.58 -8.89
C PRO A 26 0.27 0.14 -8.49
N LEU A 27 0.40 -0.14 -7.18
CA LEU A 27 0.63 -1.48 -6.65
C LEU A 27 -0.56 -2.41 -6.91
N ASP A 28 -1.78 -1.95 -6.65
CA ASP A 28 -3.02 -2.70 -6.91
C ASP A 28 -3.18 -3.03 -8.40
N LYS A 29 -2.84 -2.07 -9.28
CA LYS A 29 -2.86 -2.28 -10.73
C LYS A 29 -1.85 -3.36 -11.15
N ALA A 30 -0.67 -3.38 -10.56
CA ALA A 30 0.34 -4.42 -10.82
C ALA A 30 -0.08 -5.79 -10.24
N ALA A 31 -0.62 -5.81 -9.02
CA ALA A 31 -1.11 -7.00 -8.33
C ALA A 31 -2.20 -7.72 -9.11
N ARG A 32 -3.18 -6.96 -9.63
CA ARG A 32 -4.29 -7.52 -10.45
C ARG A 32 -3.82 -8.19 -11.73
N ARG A 33 -2.69 -7.75 -12.30
CA ARG A 33 -2.12 -8.33 -13.53
C ARG A 33 -1.41 -9.66 -13.26
N ARG A 34 -0.68 -9.78 -12.15
CA ARG A 34 0.18 -10.95 -11.90
C ARG A 34 -0.47 -12.06 -11.08
N ARG A 35 -1.44 -11.73 -10.22
CA ARG A 35 -2.18 -12.68 -9.35
C ARG A 35 -1.29 -13.71 -8.62
N HIS A 36 -0.10 -13.30 -8.18
CA HIS A 36 0.75 -14.20 -7.39
C HIS A 36 0.13 -14.48 -6.01
N VAL A 37 0.37 -15.69 -5.50
CA VAL A 37 -0.03 -16.09 -4.15
C VAL A 37 0.69 -15.22 -3.12
N THR A 38 -0.03 -14.74 -2.11
CA THR A 38 0.54 -13.93 -1.02
C THR A 38 1.54 -14.76 -0.22
N GLN A 39 2.82 -14.51 -0.42
CA GLN A 39 3.90 -14.99 0.44
C GLN A 39 4.11 -14.01 1.59
N PHE A 40 3.98 -14.52 2.80
CA PHE A 40 4.30 -13.84 4.06
C PHE A 40 5.70 -14.25 4.50
N THR A 41 6.58 -13.29 4.78
CA THR A 41 7.96 -13.60 5.20
C THR A 41 8.19 -13.19 6.65
N LEU A 42 9.09 -13.90 7.34
CA LEU A 42 9.47 -13.58 8.73
C LEU A 42 10.02 -12.14 8.84
N ALA A 43 10.73 -11.67 7.81
CA ALA A 43 11.24 -10.31 7.74
C ALA A 43 10.12 -9.26 7.78
N ASP A 44 8.96 -9.52 7.17
CA ASP A 44 7.82 -8.60 7.22
C ASP A 44 7.33 -8.44 8.65
N PHE A 45 7.24 -9.54 9.39
CA PHE A 45 6.81 -9.55 10.79
C PHE A 45 7.76 -8.74 11.68
N PHE A 46 9.07 -8.91 11.51
CA PHE A 46 10.05 -8.07 12.21
C PHE A 46 9.92 -6.59 11.84
N CYS A 47 9.65 -6.27 10.58
CA CYS A 47 9.42 -4.89 10.17
C CYS A 47 8.18 -4.30 10.87
N LEU A 48 7.09 -5.06 10.97
CA LEU A 48 5.89 -4.63 11.71
C LEU A 48 6.24 -4.35 13.17
N PHE A 49 6.93 -5.28 13.83
CA PHE A 49 7.26 -5.17 15.24
C PHE A 49 8.14 -3.95 15.53
N LEU A 50 9.14 -3.68 14.68
CA LEU A 50 9.99 -2.50 14.79
C LEU A 50 9.20 -1.20 14.62
N VAL A 51 8.36 -1.12 13.59
CA VAL A 51 7.56 0.10 13.34
C VAL A 51 6.54 0.32 14.46
N LEU A 52 5.96 -0.76 14.98
CA LEU A 52 5.02 -0.71 16.11
C LEU A 52 5.71 -0.17 17.37
N GLN A 53 6.89 -0.70 17.71
CA GLN A 53 7.66 -0.21 18.87
C GLN A 53 8.09 1.25 18.72
N LEU A 54 8.54 1.65 17.52
CA LEU A 54 8.89 3.05 17.25
C LEU A 54 7.68 3.98 17.42
N THR A 55 6.51 3.56 16.93
CA THR A 55 5.28 4.37 17.01
C THR A 55 4.83 4.52 18.47
N LEU A 56 4.76 3.41 19.21
CA LEU A 56 4.38 3.42 20.63
C LEU A 56 5.39 4.21 21.47
N GLY A 57 6.69 3.95 21.28
CA GLY A 57 7.75 4.66 21.99
C GLY A 57 7.74 6.18 21.71
N PHE A 58 7.43 6.58 20.47
CA PHE A 58 7.31 7.98 20.10
C PHE A 58 6.13 8.67 20.79
N ASN A 59 4.96 8.05 20.82
CA ASN A 59 3.78 8.61 21.49
C ASN A 59 4.03 8.82 22.98
N HIS A 60 4.63 7.84 23.65
CA HIS A 60 5.02 7.96 25.07
C HIS A 60 6.13 8.99 25.31
N LEU A 61 7.00 9.25 24.33
CA LEU A 61 8.05 10.28 24.45
C LEU A 61 7.49 11.70 24.32
N VAL A 62 6.50 11.89 23.44
CA VAL A 62 5.98 13.22 23.09
C VAL A 62 4.81 13.65 23.97
N LEU A 63 3.96 12.71 24.39
CA LEU A 63 2.77 13.02 25.19
C LEU A 63 2.99 12.80 26.70
N PRO A 64 2.36 13.61 27.58
CA PRO A 64 2.47 13.45 29.03
C PRO A 64 1.82 12.13 29.52
N HIS A 65 2.54 11.34 30.32
CA HIS A 65 2.21 9.94 30.62
C HIS A 65 0.85 9.68 31.32
N ASP A 66 0.19 10.71 31.86
CA ASP A 66 -0.97 10.55 32.75
C ASP A 66 -2.34 10.66 32.06
N GLU A 67 -2.37 10.83 30.73
CA GLU A 67 -3.62 11.05 30.01
C GLU A 67 -4.16 9.74 29.40
N PRO A 68 -5.41 9.31 29.71
CA PRO A 68 -6.03 8.12 29.13
C PRO A 68 -6.17 8.20 27.59
N ILE A 69 -6.07 9.40 27.04
CA ILE A 69 -6.06 9.65 25.60
C ILE A 69 -4.86 8.99 24.89
N ILE A 70 -3.72 8.81 25.58
CA ILE A 70 -2.53 8.18 24.99
C ILE A 70 -2.83 6.73 24.61
N TYR A 71 -3.44 5.95 25.51
CA TYR A 71 -3.78 4.55 25.23
C TYR A 71 -4.80 4.42 24.09
N ALA A 72 -5.75 5.37 23.99
CA ALA A 72 -6.69 5.41 22.87
C ALA A 72 -5.98 5.73 21.54
N LEU A 73 -5.04 6.69 21.55
CA LEU A 73 -4.21 7.04 20.40
C LEU A 73 -3.28 5.89 19.99
N ASP A 74 -2.71 5.18 20.95
CA ASP A 74 -1.87 4.01 20.72
C ASP A 74 -2.68 2.87 20.11
N ALA A 75 -3.84 2.55 20.68
CA ALA A 75 -4.72 1.52 20.13
C ALA A 75 -5.15 1.86 18.70
N PHE A 76 -5.56 3.12 18.47
CA PHE A 76 -5.92 3.59 17.13
C PHE A 76 -4.74 3.55 16.15
N GLY A 77 -3.58 4.05 16.57
CA GLY A 77 -2.35 4.03 15.78
C GLY A 77 -1.91 2.60 15.43
N CYS A 78 -2.00 1.67 16.38
CA CYS A 78 -1.73 0.24 16.17
C CYS A 78 -2.67 -0.36 15.12
N LEU A 79 -3.97 -0.06 15.19
CA LEU A 79 -4.96 -0.54 14.22
C LEU A 79 -4.69 0.01 12.82
N CYS A 80 -4.46 1.32 12.70
CA CYS A 80 -4.14 1.97 11.43
C CYS A 80 -2.84 1.44 10.84
N LEU A 81 -1.79 1.33 11.66
CA LEU A 81 -0.49 0.80 11.25
C LEU A 81 -0.61 -0.66 10.80
N GLY A 82 -1.29 -1.51 11.59
CA GLY A 82 -1.51 -2.91 11.27
C GLY A 82 -2.28 -3.10 9.96
N ALA A 83 -3.36 -2.33 9.75
CA ALA A 83 -4.13 -2.36 8.51
C ALA A 83 -3.31 -1.90 7.30
N LEU A 84 -2.58 -0.78 7.44
CA LEU A 84 -1.74 -0.22 6.39
C LEU A 84 -0.58 -1.15 6.02
N TRP A 85 0.06 -1.71 7.04
CA TRP A 85 1.12 -2.69 6.86
C TRP A 85 0.60 -3.96 6.18
N TRP A 86 -0.54 -4.51 6.61
CA TRP A 86 -1.13 -5.70 6.01
C TRP A 86 -1.48 -5.46 4.53
N ALA A 87 -2.09 -4.32 4.22
CA ALA A 87 -2.37 -3.91 2.85
C ALA A 87 -1.09 -3.80 2.02
N SER A 88 -0.02 -3.25 2.59
CA SER A 88 1.29 -3.12 1.94
C SER A 88 1.93 -4.47 1.64
N VAL A 89 1.98 -5.38 2.63
CA VAL A 89 2.49 -6.74 2.49
C VAL A 89 1.74 -7.51 1.41
N ARG A 90 0.40 -7.47 1.46
CA ARG A 90 -0.46 -8.13 0.46
C ARG A 90 -0.19 -7.59 -0.95
N SER A 91 -0.08 -6.27 -1.09
CA SER A 91 0.14 -5.60 -2.36
C SER A 91 1.53 -5.90 -2.95
N LEU A 92 2.58 -5.84 -2.14
CA LEU A 92 3.95 -6.15 -2.55
C LEU A 92 4.11 -7.62 -2.97
N SER A 93 3.45 -8.51 -2.22
CA SER A 93 3.46 -9.95 -2.52
C SER A 93 2.74 -10.25 -3.84
N ALA A 94 1.56 -9.66 -4.04
CA ALA A 94 0.79 -9.82 -5.28
C ALA A 94 1.49 -9.19 -6.50
N ALA A 95 2.28 -8.11 -6.30
CA ALA A 95 3.12 -7.50 -7.33
C ALA A 95 4.37 -8.36 -7.67
N GLY A 96 4.64 -9.44 -6.93
CA GLY A 96 5.77 -10.33 -7.16
C GLY A 96 7.12 -9.72 -6.75
N VAL A 97 7.14 -8.78 -5.81
CA VAL A 97 8.39 -8.19 -5.29
C VAL A 97 9.11 -9.24 -4.43
N ARG A 98 10.05 -9.97 -5.03
CA ARG A 98 10.82 -11.05 -4.38
C ARG A 98 12.07 -10.58 -3.63
N ARG A 99 12.61 -9.41 -3.96
CA ARG A 99 13.85 -8.90 -3.34
C ARG A 99 13.55 -8.40 -1.92
N LEU A 100 14.02 -9.14 -0.90
CA LEU A 100 13.80 -8.82 0.51
C LEU A 100 14.14 -7.37 0.86
N TRP A 101 15.28 -6.87 0.39
CA TRP A 101 15.74 -5.50 0.66
C TRP A 101 14.72 -4.43 0.27
N HIS A 102 14.08 -4.57 -0.89
CA HIS A 102 13.13 -3.56 -1.37
C HIS A 102 11.82 -3.64 -0.57
N ARG A 103 11.41 -4.85 -0.20
CA ARG A 103 10.23 -5.10 0.63
C ARG A 103 10.42 -4.53 2.03
N SER A 104 11.57 -4.79 2.66
CA SER A 104 11.91 -4.23 3.98
C SER A 104 12.02 -2.71 3.96
N LEU A 105 12.69 -2.12 2.96
CA LEU A 105 12.77 -0.66 2.81
C LEU A 105 11.38 -0.03 2.68
N PHE A 106 10.50 -0.66 1.88
CA PHE A 106 9.12 -0.21 1.75
C PHE A 106 8.38 -0.30 3.09
N LEU A 107 8.43 -1.42 3.79
CA LEU A 107 7.70 -1.60 5.04
C LEU A 107 8.25 -0.73 6.18
N LEU A 108 9.57 -0.53 6.27
CA LEU A 108 10.21 0.22 7.35
C LEU A 108 10.24 1.72 7.15
N VAL A 109 10.20 2.20 5.90
CA VAL A 109 10.28 3.63 5.60
C VAL A 109 8.95 4.12 5.07
N VAL A 110 8.39 3.45 4.06
CA VAL A 110 7.23 3.96 3.33
C VAL A 110 5.97 3.95 4.18
N VAL A 111 5.71 2.83 4.87
CA VAL A 111 4.53 2.66 5.71
C VAL A 111 4.49 3.65 6.88
N PRO A 112 5.52 3.74 7.75
CA PRO A 112 5.48 4.70 8.85
C PRO A 112 5.45 6.14 8.34
N LEU A 113 6.22 6.49 7.31
CA LEU A 113 6.21 7.84 6.76
C LEU A 113 4.85 8.22 6.19
N THR A 114 4.13 7.29 5.56
CA THR A 114 2.77 7.52 5.06
C THR A 114 1.80 7.74 6.23
N LEU A 115 1.93 6.96 7.30
CA LEU A 115 1.11 7.13 8.50
C LEU A 115 1.40 8.47 9.20
N SER A 116 2.68 8.80 9.36
CA SER A 116 3.14 10.09 9.90
C SER A 116 2.68 11.25 9.03
N ALA A 117 2.60 11.11 7.72
CA ALA A 117 2.05 12.16 6.86
C ALA A 117 0.53 12.28 6.95
N ALA A 118 -0.16 11.15 7.04
CA ALA A 118 -1.62 11.13 7.03
C ALA A 118 -2.22 11.77 8.29
N VAL A 119 -1.62 11.58 9.47
CA VAL A 119 -2.22 12.02 10.74
C VAL A 119 -1.98 13.54 10.98
N PRO A 120 -0.72 14.01 11.13
CA PRO A 120 -0.38 15.43 11.13
C PRO A 120 -0.94 16.23 9.96
N GLY A 121 -0.82 15.75 8.71
CA GLY A 121 -1.20 16.54 7.54
C GLY A 121 -2.70 16.81 7.47
N VAL A 122 -3.49 15.84 7.93
CA VAL A 122 -4.92 16.04 8.15
C VAL A 122 -5.19 17.11 9.22
N LEU A 123 -4.51 17.02 10.35
CA LEU A 123 -4.74 17.92 11.47
C LEU A 123 -4.37 19.35 11.07
N VAL A 124 -3.23 19.52 10.39
CA VAL A 124 -2.78 20.78 9.81
C VAL A 124 -3.81 21.29 8.80
N ALA A 125 -4.26 20.46 7.84
CA ALA A 125 -5.25 20.86 6.85
C ALA A 125 -6.56 21.36 7.49
N VAL A 126 -7.04 20.66 8.53
CA VAL A 126 -8.20 21.07 9.31
C VAL A 126 -7.98 22.40 10.01
N CYS A 127 -6.84 22.56 10.68
CA CYS A 127 -6.50 23.79 11.39
C CYS A 127 -6.35 24.97 10.42
N VAL A 128 -5.79 24.76 9.22
CA VAL A 128 -5.72 25.77 8.15
C VAL A 128 -7.11 26.18 7.70
N VAL A 129 -8.00 25.22 7.41
CA VAL A 129 -9.37 25.51 7.00
C VAL A 129 -10.11 26.27 8.11
N ALA A 130 -9.97 25.86 9.37
CA ALA A 130 -10.58 26.53 10.51
C ALA A 130 -10.06 27.97 10.65
N ALA A 131 -8.73 28.17 10.62
CA ALA A 131 -8.09 29.49 10.74
C ALA A 131 -8.53 30.45 9.62
N VAL A 132 -8.68 29.95 8.40
CA VAL A 132 -9.19 30.72 7.24
C VAL A 132 -10.66 31.12 7.45
N ILE A 133 -11.48 30.24 8.04
CA ILE A 133 -12.90 30.53 8.29
C ILE A 133 -13.08 31.51 9.46
N THR A 134 -12.25 31.42 10.50
CA THR A 134 -12.39 32.21 11.73
C THR A 134 -11.57 33.49 11.74
N ASP A 135 -10.87 33.82 10.64
CA ASP A 135 -9.97 34.98 10.54
C ASP A 135 -8.93 35.04 11.68
N ALA A 136 -8.52 33.87 12.16
CA ALA A 136 -7.62 33.73 13.31
C ALA A 136 -6.28 33.10 12.90
N PRO A 137 -5.28 33.88 12.43
CA PRO A 137 -3.93 33.35 12.32
C PRO A 137 -2.90 34.32 12.88
N SER A 138 -2.72 34.34 14.20
CA SER A 138 -1.58 35.06 14.81
C SER A 138 -0.68 34.20 15.69
N ASP A 139 -0.99 32.92 15.92
CA ASP A 139 -0.08 32.05 16.66
C ASP A 139 1.07 31.57 15.77
N PRO A 140 2.33 31.94 16.06
CA PRO A 140 3.50 31.50 15.30
C PRO A 140 3.68 29.96 15.33
N GLY A 141 3.20 29.29 16.37
CA GLY A 141 3.29 27.83 16.49
C GLY A 141 2.51 27.09 15.40
N PHE A 142 1.38 27.64 14.98
CA PHE A 142 0.57 27.09 13.90
C PHE A 142 1.31 27.08 12.56
N TRP A 143 1.96 28.19 12.20
CA TRP A 143 2.73 28.27 10.96
C TRP A 143 3.93 27.34 10.95
N TRP A 144 4.53 27.09 12.12
CA TRP A 144 5.60 26.09 12.24
C TRP A 144 5.09 24.67 11.99
N LEU A 145 3.94 24.30 12.55
CA LEU A 145 3.31 22.99 12.29
C LEU A 145 2.94 22.84 10.81
N ALA A 146 2.39 23.88 10.18
CA ALA A 146 2.08 23.87 8.76
C ALA A 146 3.33 23.74 7.89
N ALA A 147 4.41 24.45 8.25
CA ALA A 147 5.69 24.35 7.54
C ALA A 147 6.34 22.96 7.71
N ALA A 148 6.18 22.32 8.86
CA ALA A 148 6.66 20.95 9.11
C ALA A 148 5.91 19.89 8.28
N ASP A 149 4.69 20.19 7.82
CA ASP A 149 3.91 19.29 6.98
C ASP A 149 4.38 19.27 5.51
N VAL A 150 4.99 20.37 5.04
CA VAL A 150 5.54 20.47 3.68
C VAL A 150 6.60 19.40 3.37
N PRO A 151 7.68 19.22 4.17
CA PRO A 151 8.67 18.17 3.90
C PRO A 151 8.06 16.77 3.98
N LEU A 152 7.03 16.58 4.81
CA LEU A 152 6.35 15.31 4.98
C LEU A 152 5.50 14.96 3.75
N ALA A 153 4.73 15.92 3.23
CA ALA A 153 4.02 15.80 1.96
C ALA A 153 4.97 15.56 0.78
N MET A 154 6.11 16.26 0.76
CA MET A 154 7.16 16.06 -0.24
C MET A 154 7.74 14.65 -0.17
N ALA A 155 7.96 14.13 1.04
CA ALA A 155 8.47 12.78 1.25
C ALA A 155 7.47 11.71 0.76
N VAL A 156 6.16 11.89 1.01
CA VAL A 156 5.09 11.04 0.44
C VAL A 156 5.07 11.10 -1.09
N TRP A 157 5.24 12.29 -1.67
CA TRP A 157 5.29 12.45 -3.12
C TRP A 157 6.49 11.71 -3.74
N VAL A 158 7.69 11.87 -3.16
CA VAL A 158 8.90 11.14 -3.56
C VAL A 158 8.71 9.64 -3.43
N LEU A 159 8.06 9.17 -2.36
CA LEU A 159 7.66 7.78 -2.15
C LEU A 159 6.79 7.24 -3.28
N GLY A 160 5.79 8.02 -3.69
CA GLY A 160 4.89 7.67 -4.79
C GLY A 160 5.66 7.51 -6.10
N LEU A 161 6.59 8.43 -6.38
CA LEU A 161 7.48 8.33 -7.55
C LEU A 161 8.39 7.11 -7.47
N PHE A 162 9.02 6.87 -6.31
CA PHE A 162 9.90 5.73 -6.09
C PHE A 162 9.15 4.40 -6.28
N THR A 163 7.92 4.30 -5.78
CA THR A 163 7.06 3.11 -5.94
C THR A 163 6.77 2.85 -7.42
N ARG A 164 6.42 3.88 -8.19
CA ARG A 164 6.18 3.78 -9.64
C ARG A 164 7.44 3.36 -10.39
N TYR A 165 8.59 3.94 -10.03
CA TYR A 165 9.88 3.61 -10.61
C TYR A 165 10.29 2.15 -10.32
N MET A 166 10.11 1.70 -9.07
CA MET A 166 10.34 0.32 -8.68
C MET A 166 9.48 -0.66 -9.48
N LEU A 167 8.18 -0.35 -9.65
CA LEU A 167 7.27 -1.17 -10.43
C LEU A 167 7.65 -1.23 -11.90
N ALA A 168 8.07 -0.10 -12.49
CA ALA A 168 8.55 -0.06 -13.87
C ALA A 168 9.79 -0.95 -14.08
N ARG A 169 10.70 -1.02 -13.10
CA ARG A 169 11.88 -1.91 -13.16
C ARG A 169 11.56 -3.37 -12.87
N ALA A 170 10.50 -3.65 -12.12
CA ALA A 170 10.08 -5.00 -11.78
C ALA A 170 9.34 -5.71 -12.93
N ASP A 171 9.12 -5.05 -14.06
CA ASP A 171 8.43 -5.60 -15.23
C ASP A 171 9.31 -5.64 -16.49
N PRO A 172 10.37 -6.48 -16.52
CA PRO A 172 11.16 -6.67 -17.73
C PRO A 172 10.33 -7.31 -18.86
N ALA A 173 9.23 -7.99 -18.54
CA ALA A 173 8.30 -8.57 -19.52
C ALA A 173 7.43 -7.51 -20.21
N ALA A 174 7.04 -6.44 -19.52
CA ALA A 174 6.39 -5.29 -20.16
C ALA A 174 7.36 -4.46 -21.04
N ALA A 175 8.67 -4.58 -20.81
CA ALA A 175 9.70 -3.95 -21.63
C ALA A 175 10.19 -4.85 -22.78
N ALA A 176 9.86 -6.15 -22.75
CA ALA A 176 10.12 -7.04 -23.87
C ALA A 176 9.19 -6.64 -25.03
N PRO A 177 9.72 -6.44 -26.26
CA PRO A 177 8.88 -6.27 -27.43
C PRO A 177 7.87 -7.41 -27.47
N GLU A 178 6.60 -7.09 -27.68
CA GLU A 178 5.58 -8.11 -27.89
C GLU A 178 6.12 -9.07 -28.97
N PRO A 179 6.25 -10.37 -28.68
CA PRO A 179 6.78 -11.30 -29.65
C PRO A 179 5.95 -11.13 -30.93
N PRO A 180 6.59 -10.99 -32.11
CA PRO A 180 5.86 -10.75 -33.34
C PRO A 180 4.71 -11.75 -33.44
N PRO A 181 3.50 -11.30 -33.84
CA PRO A 181 2.34 -12.18 -33.90
C PRO A 181 2.76 -13.45 -34.61
N PRO A 182 2.44 -14.64 -34.04
CA PRO A 182 2.93 -15.91 -34.55
C PRO A 182 2.71 -15.89 -36.06
N ALA A 183 3.81 -15.96 -36.82
CA ALA A 183 3.78 -15.85 -38.27
C ALA A 183 2.64 -16.74 -38.73
N ALA A 184 1.63 -16.13 -39.38
CA ALA A 184 0.35 -16.77 -39.68
C ALA A 184 0.66 -18.20 -40.09
N GLN A 185 0.26 -19.17 -39.25
CA GLN A 185 0.56 -20.57 -39.54
C GLN A 185 0.05 -20.78 -40.95
N PRO A 186 0.93 -21.21 -41.89
CA PRO A 186 0.50 -21.50 -43.24
C PRO A 186 -0.77 -22.33 -43.13
N PRO A 187 -1.85 -21.99 -43.87
CA PRO A 187 -3.11 -22.70 -43.77
C PRO A 187 -2.77 -24.17 -43.73
N ALA A 188 -3.15 -24.83 -42.63
CA ALA A 188 -2.79 -26.22 -42.41
C ALA A 188 -3.30 -26.97 -43.63
N ASP A 189 -2.40 -27.27 -44.57
CA ASP A 189 -2.69 -28.14 -45.68
C ASP A 189 -3.26 -29.37 -45.02
N HIS A 190 -4.53 -29.65 -45.35
CA HIS A 190 -5.29 -30.75 -44.82
C HIS A 190 -4.51 -32.04 -45.06
N ALA A 191 -3.61 -32.37 -44.14
CA ALA A 191 -2.92 -33.63 -44.13
C ALA A 191 -4.04 -34.66 -43.96
N PRO A 192 -4.15 -35.64 -44.87
CA PRO A 192 -5.21 -36.62 -44.84
C PRO A 192 -5.21 -37.29 -43.47
N SER A 193 -6.39 -37.26 -42.85
CA SER A 193 -6.69 -37.87 -41.57
C SER A 193 -6.40 -39.37 -41.62
N ASN A 194 -5.18 -39.77 -41.27
CA ASN A 194 -4.87 -41.14 -40.88
C ASN A 194 -5.34 -41.32 -39.43
N GLN A 195 -6.66 -41.34 -39.22
CA GLN A 195 -7.24 -41.87 -37.99
C GLN A 195 -6.91 -43.37 -37.95
N PRO A 196 -6.12 -43.84 -36.97
CA PRO A 196 -6.03 -45.26 -36.71
C PRO A 196 -7.38 -45.70 -36.15
N LEU A 197 -7.96 -46.71 -36.80
CA LEU A 197 -9.13 -47.43 -36.34
C LEU A 197 -8.88 -47.87 -34.89
N SER A 198 -9.57 -47.24 -33.94
CA SER A 198 -9.51 -47.64 -32.53
C SER A 198 -10.30 -48.93 -32.38
N ASP A 199 -9.58 -50.05 -32.45
CA ASP A 199 -10.13 -51.34 -32.04
C ASP A 199 -10.59 -51.26 -30.60
N GLY A 200 -11.87 -51.54 -30.40
CA GLY A 200 -12.46 -51.68 -29.08
C GLY A 200 -11.72 -52.74 -28.30
N THR A 201 -11.31 -52.41 -27.09
CA THR A 201 -11.09 -53.43 -26.06
C THR A 201 -11.64 -52.90 -24.75
N THR A 202 -12.83 -53.42 -24.47
CA THR A 202 -13.52 -53.47 -23.19
C THR A 202 -12.67 -54.12 -22.11
N GLY A 203 -12.75 -53.58 -20.89
CA GLY A 203 -12.28 -54.19 -19.65
C GLY A 203 -12.43 -53.14 -18.55
N GLU A 204 -13.56 -53.00 -17.88
CA GLU A 204 -14.18 -53.97 -16.96
C GLU A 204 -13.13 -54.52 -15.99
N THR A 205 -12.95 -53.89 -14.83
CA THR A 205 -12.73 -54.62 -13.57
C THR A 205 -13.15 -53.75 -12.38
N SER A 206 -13.90 -54.43 -11.53
CA SER A 206 -14.67 -53.99 -10.38
C SER A 206 -13.84 -53.86 -9.10
N ALA A 207 -14.35 -53.01 -8.19
CA ALA A 207 -14.34 -53.14 -6.72
C ALA A 207 -13.03 -52.92 -5.94
N PRO A 208 -13.09 -52.75 -4.60
CA PRO A 208 -14.26 -52.62 -3.71
C PRO A 208 -14.51 -51.22 -3.12
#